data_AF-A0A0B2VV82-F1
#
_entry.id   AF-A0A0B2VV82-F1
#
_cell.length_a   1.000
_cell.length_b   1.000
_cell.length_c   1.000
_cell.angle_alpha   90.00
_cell.angle_beta   90.00
_cell.angle_gamma   90.00
#
_symmetry.space_group_name_H-M   'P 1'
#
loop_
_entity.id
_entity.type
_entity.pdbx_description
1 polymer ?
#
loop_
_entity_poly.entity_id
_entity_poly.type
_entity_poly.pdbx_seq_one_letter_code
_entity_poly.pdbx_strand_id
1 'polypeptide(L)'
;MLLPEDDPKALFLHLHATLKELDLKSIFLEHTAIGLDECDMQMQLGKRFIQALTRWASASPDKADTVDSKTEQDVRNIIVKHTSWIIIFVGICVLEGNSPMPLPEIECGIDLLLKKFRGMDKEFDERLQVIADSGEVELLRKAVACFRAENGE
;
A
#
# COMPACT_ATOMS: atom_id res chain seq x y z
N MET A 1 -6.22 -20.03 12.76
CA MET A 1 -5.26 -19.45 13.72
C MET A 1 -5.46 -17.94 13.67
N LEU A 2 -6.10 -17.35 14.68
CA LEU A 2 -6.25 -15.90 14.77
C LEU A 2 -4.92 -15.35 15.28
N LEU A 3 -4.26 -14.48 14.50
CA LEU A 3 -3.11 -13.71 14.97
C LEU A 3 -3.59 -12.87 16.17
N PRO A 4 -2.85 -12.81 17.29
CA PRO A 4 -3.20 -11.91 18.38
C PRO A 4 -3.27 -10.50 17.80
N GLU A 5 -4.43 -9.84 17.94
CA GLU A 5 -4.76 -8.62 17.19
C GLU A 5 -3.86 -7.42 17.56
N ASP A 6 -3.02 -7.56 18.59
CA ASP A 6 -2.24 -6.48 19.19
C ASP A 6 -0.72 -6.75 19.27
N ASP A 7 -0.17 -7.77 18.60
CA ASP A 7 1.29 -7.98 18.54
C ASP A 7 1.91 -7.26 17.33
N PRO A 8 2.64 -6.14 17.50
CA PRO A 8 3.19 -5.38 16.38
C PRO A 8 4.17 -6.20 15.53
N LYS A 9 4.90 -7.15 16.12
CA LYS A 9 5.81 -8.02 15.38
C LYS A 9 5.04 -8.96 14.47
N ALA A 10 4.01 -9.62 14.99
CA ALA A 10 3.19 -10.53 14.21
C ALA A 10 2.49 -9.79 13.05
N LEU A 11 2.04 -8.56 13.29
CA LEU A 11 1.43 -7.70 12.27
C LEU A 11 2.45 -7.23 11.22
N PHE A 12 3.68 -6.90 11.62
CA PHE A 12 4.74 -6.58 10.67
C PHE A 12 5.13 -7.79 9.81
N LEU A 13 5.25 -8.98 10.42
CA LEU A 13 5.50 -10.21 9.67
C LEU A 13 4.35 -10.55 8.71
N HIS A 14 3.11 -10.22 9.07
CA HIS A 14 1.96 -10.35 8.19
C HIS A 14 2.01 -9.37 7.00
N LEU A 15 2.43 -8.12 7.24
CA LEU A 15 2.70 -7.15 6.18
C LEU A 15 3.81 -7.67 5.25
N HIS A 16 4.92 -8.14 5.81
CA HIS A 16 6.02 -8.72 5.04
C HIS A 16 5.56 -9.91 4.18
N ALA A 17 4.78 -10.83 4.74
CA ALA A 17 4.22 -11.96 3.98
C ALA A 17 3.30 -11.49 2.84
N THR A 18 2.48 -10.47 3.10
CA THR A 18 1.61 -9.87 2.08
C THR A 18 2.42 -9.22 0.95
N LEU A 19 3.49 -8.51 1.29
CA LEU A 19 4.41 -7.92 0.33
C LEU A 19 5.17 -8.98 -0.49
N LYS A 20 5.56 -10.10 0.12
CA LYS A 20 6.15 -11.23 -0.62
C LYS A 20 5.16 -11.86 -1.60
N GLU A 21 3.88 -11.96 -1.22
CA GLU A 21 2.86 -12.43 -2.15
C GLU A 21 2.67 -11.47 -3.32
N LEU A 22 2.65 -10.16 -3.06
CA LEU A 22 2.67 -9.14 -4.10
C LEU A 22 3.90 -9.34 -5.00
N ASP A 23 5.09 -9.52 -4.44
CA ASP A 23 6.32 -9.70 -5.21
C ASP A 23 6.31 -10.93 -6.15
N LEU A 24 5.57 -11.97 -5.75
CA LEU A 24 5.43 -13.21 -6.53
C LEU A 24 4.34 -13.13 -7.60
N LYS A 25 3.28 -12.36 -7.37
CA LYS A 25 2.05 -12.37 -8.19
C LYS A 25 1.79 -11.06 -8.93
N SER A 26 2.50 -10.00 -8.59
CA SER A 26 2.42 -8.73 -9.30
C SER A 26 2.87 -8.93 -10.74
N ILE A 27 2.08 -8.42 -11.67
CA ILE A 27 2.49 -8.25 -13.05
C ILE A 27 2.53 -6.75 -13.34
N PHE A 28 3.36 -6.32 -14.29
CA PHE A 28 3.36 -4.93 -14.69
C PHE A 28 2.04 -4.62 -15.39
N LEU A 29 1.31 -3.65 -14.84
CA LEU A 29 0.00 -3.24 -15.32
C LEU A 29 0.16 -2.19 -16.43
N GLU A 30 0.26 -2.58 -17.70
CA GLU A 30 0.07 -1.60 -18.79
C GLU A 30 -1.43 -1.38 -19.01
N HIS A 31 -1.86 -0.11 -19.00
CA HIS A 31 -3.25 0.33 -19.11
C HIS A 31 -4.04 -0.21 -20.32
N THR A 32 -3.41 -0.93 -21.25
CA THR A 32 -3.99 -1.26 -22.55
C THR A 32 -4.01 -2.75 -22.90
N ALA A 33 -3.55 -3.67 -22.05
CA ALA A 33 -3.36 -5.07 -22.48
C ALA A 33 -3.64 -6.17 -21.43
N ILE A 34 -4.38 -5.86 -20.36
CA ILE A 34 -4.58 -6.82 -19.26
C ILE A 34 -6.02 -7.34 -19.28
N GLY A 35 -6.16 -8.66 -19.21
CA GLY A 35 -7.46 -9.30 -19.13
C GLY A 35 -8.14 -8.97 -17.81
N LEU A 36 -9.48 -9.06 -17.81
CA LEU A 36 -10.29 -8.70 -16.64
C LEU A 36 -9.88 -9.48 -15.39
N ASP A 37 -9.62 -10.79 -15.53
CA ASP A 37 -9.22 -11.67 -14.41
C ASP A 37 -7.88 -11.25 -13.78
N GLU A 38 -6.93 -10.81 -14.61
CA GLU A 38 -5.64 -10.33 -14.13
C GLU A 38 -5.78 -8.98 -13.44
N CYS A 39 -6.60 -8.07 -13.98
CA CYS A 39 -6.90 -6.80 -13.34
C CYS A 39 -7.54 -7.01 -11.95
N ASP A 40 -8.54 -7.88 -11.86
CA ASP A 40 -9.21 -8.23 -10.60
C ASP A 40 -8.22 -8.81 -9.59
N MET A 41 -7.33 -9.71 -10.02
CA MET A 41 -6.27 -10.25 -9.16
C MET A 41 -5.36 -9.14 -8.63
N GLN A 42 -4.92 -8.20 -9.48
CA GLN A 42 -4.08 -7.09 -9.04
C GLN A 42 -4.83 -6.16 -8.07
N MET A 43 -6.12 -5.92 -8.28
CA MET A 43 -6.94 -5.13 -7.35
C MET A 43 -7.07 -5.83 -5.98
N GLN A 44 -7.25 -7.15 -5.95
CA GLN A 44 -7.27 -7.91 -4.70
C GLN A 44 -5.90 -7.90 -3.99
N LEU A 45 -4.79 -7.95 -4.73
CA LEU A 45 -3.45 -7.80 -4.15
C LEU A 45 -3.28 -6.42 -3.51
N GLY A 46 -3.69 -5.35 -4.19
CA GLY A 46 -3.62 -3.99 -3.67
C GLY A 46 -4.46 -3.79 -2.41
N LYS A 47 -5.69 -4.30 -2.40
CA LYS A 47 -6.56 -4.33 -1.21
C LYS A 47 -5.88 -4.99 -0.01
N ARG A 48 -5.31 -6.18 -0.20
CA ARG A 48 -4.65 -6.93 0.88
C ARG A 48 -3.41 -6.21 1.39
N PHE A 49 -2.63 -5.62 0.49
CA PHE A 49 -1.48 -4.78 0.84
C PHE A 49 -1.89 -3.60 1.72
N ILE A 50 -2.89 -2.81 1.30
CA ILE A 50 -3.38 -1.65 2.06
C ILE A 50 -3.94 -2.08 3.42
N GLN A 51 -4.73 -3.16 3.48
CA GLN A 51 -5.27 -3.66 4.75
C GLN A 51 -4.17 -4.14 5.72
N ALA A 52 -3.15 -4.85 5.22
CA ALA A 52 -2.04 -5.30 6.04
C ALA A 52 -1.22 -4.12 6.57
N LEU A 53 -1.02 -3.09 5.75
CA LEU A 53 -0.33 -1.86 6.11
C LEU A 53 -1.09 -1.09 7.20
N THR A 54 -2.40 -0.87 7.02
CA THR A 54 -3.25 -0.19 8.00
C THR A 54 -3.28 -0.94 9.33
N ARG A 55 -3.42 -2.26 9.28
CA ARG A 55 -3.45 -3.10 10.49
C ARG A 55 -2.13 -3.06 11.26
N TRP A 56 -1.00 -3.09 10.55
CA TRP A 56 0.30 -2.92 11.21
C TRP A 56 0.44 -1.51 11.80
N ALA A 57 0.04 -0.48 11.06
CA ALA A 57 0.16 0.90 11.51
C ALA A 57 -0.69 1.24 12.74
N SER A 58 -1.82 0.56 12.94
CA SER A 58 -2.67 0.68 14.14
C SER A 58 -2.06 0.01 15.37
N ALA A 59 -1.07 -0.85 15.22
CA ALA A 59 -0.38 -1.48 16.34
C ALA A 59 0.52 -0.46 17.06
N SER A 60 0.57 -0.53 18.40
CA SER A 60 1.35 0.43 19.21
C SER A 60 2.84 0.40 18.84
N PRO A 61 3.49 1.55 18.61
CA PRO A 61 4.89 1.64 18.16
C PRO A 61 5.91 1.11 19.18
N ASP A 62 5.55 1.02 20.48
CA ASP A 62 6.47 0.69 21.57
C ASP A 62 6.91 -0.80 21.63
N LYS A 63 6.61 -1.64 20.63
CA LYS A 63 7.03 -3.06 20.61
C LYS A 63 7.65 -3.53 19.29
N ALA A 64 7.97 -2.62 18.37
CA ALA A 64 8.58 -2.97 17.08
C ALA A 64 10.07 -3.41 17.19
N ASP A 65 10.71 -3.21 18.35
CA ASP A 65 12.12 -3.55 18.65
C ASP A 65 12.51 -5.05 18.52
N THR A 66 11.62 -5.88 17.95
CA THR A 66 11.79 -7.33 17.85
C THR A 66 11.79 -7.86 16.42
N VAL A 67 11.74 -6.99 15.40
CA VAL A 67 11.93 -7.35 13.98
C VAL A 67 13.42 -7.31 13.65
N ASP A 68 13.91 -8.32 12.94
CA ASP A 68 15.31 -8.35 12.51
C ASP A 68 15.54 -7.45 11.28
N SER A 69 16.75 -6.89 11.18
CA SER A 69 17.12 -5.94 10.13
C SER A 69 17.00 -6.51 8.70
N LYS A 70 17.07 -7.83 8.53
CA LYS A 70 16.91 -8.46 7.21
C LYS A 70 15.45 -8.40 6.77
N THR A 71 14.50 -8.66 7.66
CA THR A 71 13.07 -8.56 7.35
C THR A 71 12.67 -7.12 6.99
N GLU A 72 13.21 -6.12 7.69
CA GLU A 72 12.99 -4.70 7.34
C GLU A 72 13.55 -4.34 5.98
N GLN A 73 14.77 -4.80 5.68
CA GLN A 73 15.40 -4.60 4.37
C GLN A 73 14.61 -5.27 3.24
N ASP A 74 14.06 -6.46 3.47
CA ASP A 74 13.22 -7.16 2.51
C ASP A 74 11.94 -6.37 2.19
N VAL A 75 11.24 -5.86 3.21
CA VAL A 75 10.05 -5.00 3.03
C VAL A 75 10.39 -3.77 2.18
N ARG A 76 11.47 -3.07 2.53
CA ARG A 76 11.96 -1.90 1.79
C ARG A 76 12.26 -2.25 0.33
N ASN A 77 13.00 -3.33 0.07
CA ASN A 77 13.36 -3.74 -1.28
C ASN A 77 12.13 -4.07 -2.14
N ILE A 78 11.10 -4.70 -1.56
CA ILE A 78 9.87 -5.02 -2.28
C ILE A 78 9.12 -3.74 -2.67
N ILE A 79 8.97 -2.79 -1.75
CA ILE A 79 8.27 -1.52 -2.04
C ILE A 79 9.03 -0.72 -3.11
N VAL A 80 10.36 -0.65 -3.02
CA VAL A 80 11.20 -0.01 -4.05
C VAL A 80 10.98 -0.65 -5.42
N LYS A 81 11.00 -1.99 -5.49
CA LYS A 81 10.78 -2.74 -6.73
C LYS A 81 9.40 -2.48 -7.33
N HIS A 82 8.37 -2.31 -6.50
CA HIS A 82 6.97 -2.19 -6.92
C HIS A 82 6.42 -0.76 -6.88
N THR A 83 7.28 0.25 -6.84
CA THR A 83 6.88 1.67 -6.83
C THR A 83 5.93 2.00 -7.99
N SER A 84 6.27 1.61 -9.22
CA SER A 84 5.41 1.87 -10.39
C SER A 84 4.07 1.13 -10.31
N TRP A 85 4.08 -0.10 -9.78
CA TRP A 85 2.86 -0.88 -9.61
C TRP A 85 1.90 -0.22 -8.63
N ILE A 86 2.41 0.30 -7.50
CA ILE A 86 1.60 1.02 -6.50
C ILE A 86 0.94 2.24 -7.13
N ILE A 87 1.68 3.01 -7.93
CA ILE A 87 1.16 4.17 -8.64
C ILE A 87 0.04 3.78 -9.60
N ILE A 88 0.25 2.74 -10.41
CA ILE A 88 -0.76 2.26 -11.38
C ILE A 88 -2.00 1.72 -10.66
N PHE A 89 -1.83 0.99 -9.56
CA PHE A 89 -2.94 0.52 -8.71
C PHE A 89 -3.81 1.70 -8.25
N VAL A 90 -3.20 2.79 -7.75
CA VAL A 90 -3.94 4.00 -7.36
C VAL A 90 -4.64 4.62 -8.57
N GLY A 91 -3.96 4.70 -9.71
CA GLY A 91 -4.52 5.21 -10.97
C GLY A 91 -5.80 4.48 -11.37
N ILE A 92 -5.78 3.14 -11.38
CA ILE A 92 -6.94 2.30 -11.70
C ILE A 92 -8.09 2.56 -10.71
N CYS A 93 -7.80 2.62 -9.41
CA CYS A 93 -8.83 2.83 -8.39
C CYS A 93 -9.58 4.16 -8.59
N VAL A 94 -8.88 5.22 -9.01
CA VAL A 94 -9.46 6.56 -9.13
C VAL A 94 -10.05 6.83 -10.52
N LEU A 95 -9.34 6.46 -11.59
CA LEU A 95 -9.71 6.82 -12.96
C LEU A 95 -10.76 5.88 -13.56
N GLU A 96 -10.68 4.59 -13.23
CA GLU A 96 -11.58 3.57 -13.79
C GLU A 96 -12.79 3.32 -12.87
N GLY A 97 -12.79 3.91 -11.68
CA GLY A 97 -13.82 3.68 -10.65
C GLY A 97 -13.85 2.23 -10.13
N ASN A 98 -12.85 1.42 -10.51
CA ASN A 98 -12.75 0.01 -10.17
C ASN A 98 -11.97 -0.20 -8.86
N SER A 99 -12.45 0.44 -7.79
CA SER A 99 -11.77 0.39 -6.51
C SER A 99 -12.20 -0.83 -5.69
N PRO A 100 -11.27 -1.69 -5.20
CA PRO A 100 -11.60 -2.88 -4.42
C PRO A 100 -12.00 -2.57 -2.95
N MET A 101 -11.91 -1.30 -2.56
CA MET A 101 -12.24 -0.74 -1.25
C MET A 101 -12.58 0.76 -1.36
N PRO A 102 -13.17 1.40 -0.35
CA PRO A 102 -13.43 2.83 -0.38
C PRO A 102 -12.17 3.66 -0.62
N LEU A 103 -12.25 4.70 -1.48
CA LEU A 103 -11.12 5.59 -1.77
C LEU A 103 -10.48 6.22 -0.51
N PRO A 104 -11.24 6.62 0.53
CA PRO A 104 -10.63 7.10 1.77
C PRO A 104 -9.74 6.08 2.47
N GLU A 105 -10.03 4.78 2.36
CA GLU A 105 -9.17 3.72 2.92
C GLU A 105 -7.88 3.57 2.13
N ILE A 106 -7.93 3.72 0.79
CA ILE A 106 -6.75 3.72 -0.07
C ILE A 106 -5.86 4.92 0.26
N GLU A 107 -6.43 6.12 0.37
CA GLU A 107 -5.70 7.34 0.75
C GLU A 107 -4.99 7.14 2.09
N CYS A 108 -5.70 6.62 3.10
CA CYS A 108 -5.12 6.32 4.41
C CYS A 108 -3.93 5.34 4.30
N GLY A 109 -4.06 4.26 3.53
CA GLY A 109 -2.97 3.32 3.31
C GLY A 109 -1.75 3.95 2.64
N ILE A 110 -1.96 4.77 1.61
CA ILE A 110 -0.86 5.48 0.94
C ILE A 110 -0.19 6.47 1.91
N ASP A 111 -0.94 7.24 2.69
CA ASP A 111 -0.36 8.16 3.67
C ASP A 111 0.40 7.42 4.77
N LEU A 112 -0.07 6.24 5.19
CA LEU A 112 0.66 5.36 6.11
C LEU A 112 1.98 4.86 5.50
N LEU A 113 1.97 4.45 4.23
CA LEU A 113 3.17 4.05 3.50
C LEU A 113 4.19 5.20 3.51
N LEU A 114 3.75 6.41 3.16
CA LEU A 114 4.61 7.60 3.07
C LEU A 114 5.11 8.08 4.43
N LYS A 115 4.37 7.86 5.51
CA LYS A 115 4.69 8.36 6.85
C LYS A 115 5.51 7.38 7.68
N LYS A 116 5.11 6.10 7.71
CA LYS A 116 5.71 5.09 8.60
C LYS A 116 7.08 4.62 8.13
N PHE A 117 7.34 4.69 6.83
CA PHE A 117 8.56 4.20 6.20
C PHE A 117 9.59 5.30 5.90
N ARG A 118 9.23 6.57 6.15
CA ARG A 118 10.11 7.71 5.91
C ARG A 118 11.32 7.67 6.85
N GLY A 119 12.49 7.97 6.32
CA GLY A 119 13.73 8.09 7.08
C GLY A 119 14.43 6.77 7.35
N MET A 120 14.01 5.66 6.73
CA MET A 120 14.76 4.40 6.78
C MET A 120 16.10 4.51 6.04
N ASP A 121 16.07 4.99 4.79
CA ASP A 121 17.26 5.34 4.01
C ASP A 121 16.92 6.24 2.82
N LYS A 122 17.95 6.86 2.22
CA LYS A 122 17.79 7.87 1.18
C LYS A 122 17.15 7.34 -0.11
N GLU A 123 17.58 6.18 -0.62
CA GLU A 123 17.03 5.63 -1.87
C GLU A 123 15.56 5.28 -1.68
N PHE A 124 15.20 4.76 -0.50
CA PHE A 124 13.81 4.45 -0.21
C PHE A 124 12.94 5.70 -0.08
N ASP A 125 13.43 6.74 0.60
CA ASP A 125 12.74 8.03 0.68
C ASP A 125 12.51 8.65 -0.70
N GLU A 126 13.49 8.53 -1.62
CA GLU A 126 13.33 8.96 -3.02
C GLU A 126 12.18 8.22 -3.72
N ARG A 127 12.00 6.91 -3.47
CA ARG A 127 10.89 6.14 -4.03
C ARG A 127 9.55 6.49 -3.41
N LEU A 128 9.50 6.70 -2.10
CA LEU A 128 8.28 7.21 -1.44
C LEU A 128 7.90 8.58 -1.99
N GLN A 129 8.87 9.44 -2.28
CA GLN A 129 8.62 10.75 -2.88
C GLN A 129 8.04 10.62 -4.30
N VAL A 130 8.54 9.67 -5.12
CA VAL A 130 7.96 9.39 -6.45
C VAL A 130 6.49 8.97 -6.36
N ILE A 131 6.10 8.18 -5.36
CA ILE A 131 4.68 7.84 -5.12
C ILE A 131 3.91 9.09 -4.70
N ALA A 132 4.45 9.87 -3.76
CA ALA A 132 3.77 11.05 -3.21
C ALA A 132 3.50 12.14 -4.26
N ASP A 133 4.42 12.31 -5.22
CA ASP A 133 4.37 13.30 -6.29
C ASP A 133 3.68 12.78 -7.56
N SER A 134 3.18 11.55 -7.55
CA SER A 134 2.48 10.98 -8.70
C SER A 134 1.12 11.67 -8.90
N GLY A 135 0.73 11.85 -10.17
CA GLY A 135 -0.56 12.45 -10.50
C GLY A 135 -1.74 11.60 -10.03
N GLU A 136 -1.57 10.28 -9.96
CA GLU A 136 -2.54 9.31 -9.46
C GLU A 136 -2.84 9.53 -7.96
N VAL A 137 -1.82 9.78 -7.15
CA VAL A 137 -2.00 10.09 -5.72
C VAL A 137 -2.63 11.47 -5.54
N GLU A 138 -2.28 12.46 -6.37
CA GLU A 138 -2.96 13.75 -6.36
C GLU A 138 -4.46 13.62 -6.71
N LEU A 139 -4.78 12.81 -7.73
CA LEU A 139 -6.15 12.53 -8.13
C LEU A 139 -6.92 11.78 -7.03
N LEU A 140 -6.30 10.81 -6.36
CA LEU A 140 -6.88 10.11 -5.22
C LEU A 140 -7.31 11.09 -4.14
N ARG A 141 -6.42 12.00 -3.73
CA ARG A 141 -6.70 13.02 -2.70
C ARG A 141 -7.86 13.93 -3.10
N LYS A 142 -7.92 14.35 -4.37
CA LYS A 142 -9.05 15.14 -4.90
C LYS A 142 -10.35 14.35 -4.85
N ALA A 143 -10.33 13.09 -5.28
CA ALA A 143 -11.52 12.22 -5.28
C ALA A 143 -12.04 12.00 -3.85
N VAL A 144 -11.14 11.78 -2.90
CA VAL A 144 -11.52 11.63 -1.48
C VAL A 144 -12.06 12.95 -0.90
N ALA A 145 -11.49 14.10 -1.24
CA ALA A 145 -12.03 15.39 -0.83
C ALA A 145 -13.47 15.61 -1.33
N CYS A 146 -13.75 15.25 -2.59
CA CYS A 146 -15.12 15.28 -3.12
C CYS A 146 -16.05 14.32 -2.35
N PHE A 147 -15.60 13.08 -2.11
CA PHE A 147 -16.36 12.09 -1.34
C PHE A 147 -16.74 12.62 0.06
N ARG A 148 -15.78 13.20 0.79
CA ARG A 148 -16.04 13.78 2.12
C ARG A 148 -17.05 14.93 2.06
N ALA A 149 -16.90 15.82 1.08
CA ALA A 149 -17.82 16.95 0.88
C ALA A 149 -19.26 16.51 0.57
N GLU A 150 -19.45 15.40 -0.16
CA GLU A 150 -20.76 14.83 -0.48
C GLU A 150 -21.40 14.13 0.73
N ASN A 151 -20.61 13.58 1.65
CA ASN A 151 -21.07 12.81 2.80
C ASN A 151 -21.10 13.59 4.13
N GLY A 152 -20.65 14.85 4.13
CA GLY A 152 -20.68 15.71 5.31
C GLY A 152 -19.63 15.36 6.38
N GLU A 153 -18.51 14.76 5.95
CA GLU A 153 -17.34 14.45 6.78
C GLU A 153 -16.26 15.53 6.75
#